data_AF-A0A4Q4U8P0-F1
#
_entry.id   AF-A0A4Q4U8P0-F1
#
_cell.length_a   1.000
_cell.length_b   1.000
_cell.length_c   1.000
_cell.angle_alpha   90.00
_cell.angle_beta   90.00
_cell.angle_gamma   90.00
#
_symmetry.space_group_name_H-M   'P 1'
#
loop_
_entity.id
_entity.type
_entity.pdbx_description
1 polymer ?
#
loop_
_entity_poly.entity_id
_entity_poly.type
_entity_poly.pdbx_seq_one_letter_code
_entity_poly.pdbx_strand_id
1 'polypeptide(L)'
;MDAAHHLNFAYFLATLASTGLCNDKLCRISLLVFRETSETARPLGSMSSSGDANTEATMGDLTISDLLPVAYPWIREAGGKIVQLSDVFWNDCPGTTGEYRVTSAASELGHGLSSSSGFSPNRWMYLLKRLDGIAEEAKQAGVSSVAEKAPEAIDFMLSRVEETDSLVLKEFEAAADDFIKDKTRFSVRHPSSLNEDS
;
A
#
# COMPACT_ATOMS: atom_id res chain seq x y z
N MET A 1 -19.53 15.28 -0.78
CA MET A 1 -18.74 15.24 0.46
C MET A 1 -17.34 15.71 0.08
N ASP A 2 -16.80 16.70 0.80
CA ASP A 2 -15.53 17.37 0.42
C ASP A 2 -14.30 16.51 0.74
N ALA A 3 -13.19 16.70 0.01
CA ALA A 3 -11.96 15.90 0.11
C ALA A 3 -11.40 15.86 1.54
N ALA A 4 -11.52 16.97 2.29
CA ALA A 4 -11.12 17.03 3.69
C ALA A 4 -11.95 16.09 4.59
N HIS A 5 -13.23 15.90 4.30
CA HIS A 5 -14.09 14.98 5.06
C HIS A 5 -13.72 13.52 4.79
N HIS A 6 -13.41 13.16 3.54
CA HIS A 6 -12.94 11.81 3.21
C HIS A 6 -11.63 11.50 3.92
N LEU A 7 -10.69 12.45 3.96
CA LEU A 7 -9.42 12.28 4.65
C LEU A 7 -9.58 12.14 6.16
N ASN A 8 -10.38 13.01 6.79
CA ASN A 8 -10.66 12.94 8.23
C ASN A 8 -11.34 11.63 8.62
N PHE A 9 -12.28 11.16 7.79
CA PHE A 9 -12.95 9.89 8.02
C PHE A 9 -11.99 8.70 7.85
N ALA A 10 -11.11 8.73 6.86
CA ALA A 10 -10.08 7.72 6.67
C ALA A 10 -9.12 7.65 7.87
N TYR A 11 -8.67 8.79 8.39
CA TYR A 11 -7.88 8.85 9.63
C TYR A 11 -8.63 8.26 10.82
N PHE A 12 -9.88 8.68 11.03
CA PHE A 12 -10.69 8.15 12.13
C PHE A 12 -10.83 6.62 12.06
N LEU A 13 -11.15 6.07 10.89
CA LEU A 13 -11.29 4.63 10.71
C LEU A 13 -9.96 3.88 10.83
N ALA A 14 -8.87 4.44 10.31
CA ALA A 14 -7.55 3.84 10.40
C ALA A 14 -7.05 3.78 11.85
N THR A 15 -7.20 4.87 12.60
CA THR A 15 -6.90 4.90 14.03
C THR A 15 -7.78 3.91 14.80
N LEU A 16 -9.06 3.79 14.45
CA LEU A 16 -9.94 2.82 15.11
C LEU A 16 -9.51 1.38 14.81
N ALA A 17 -9.14 1.09 13.56
CA ALA A 17 -8.68 -0.23 13.14
C ALA A 17 -7.35 -0.63 13.79
N SER A 18 -6.45 0.30 14.06
CA SER A 18 -5.16 0.01 14.70
C SER A 18 -5.33 -0.58 16.11
N THR A 19 -6.43 -0.25 16.79
CA THR A 19 -6.77 -0.80 18.12
C THR A 19 -7.28 -2.24 18.09
N GLY A 20 -7.56 -2.81 16.91
CA GLY A 20 -8.17 -4.14 16.76
C GLY A 20 -9.66 -4.18 17.06
N LEU A 21 -10.32 -3.02 17.16
CA LEU A 21 -11.76 -2.95 17.38
C LEU A 21 -12.52 -3.68 16.25
N CYS A 22 -13.66 -4.28 16.60
CA CYS A 22 -14.52 -5.02 15.67
C CYS A 22 -13.87 -6.30 15.10
N ASN A 23 -12.98 -6.95 15.86
CA ASN A 23 -12.28 -8.18 15.43
C ASN A 23 -11.59 -7.99 14.07
N ASP A 24 -10.86 -6.88 13.93
CA ASP A 24 -10.10 -6.50 12.73
C ASP A 24 -10.95 -6.29 11.45
N LYS A 25 -12.28 -6.35 11.53
CA LYS A 25 -13.17 -6.17 10.36
C LYS A 25 -13.05 -4.79 9.72
N LEU A 26 -12.59 -3.78 10.45
CA LEU A 26 -12.32 -2.46 9.87
C LEU A 26 -11.15 -2.49 8.88
N CYS A 27 -10.19 -3.40 9.04
CA CYS A 27 -9.11 -3.60 8.07
C CYS A 27 -9.63 -4.13 6.72
N ARG A 28 -10.87 -4.62 6.61
CA ARG A 28 -11.46 -4.92 5.29
C ARG A 28 -11.56 -3.67 4.42
N ILE A 29 -11.81 -2.52 5.04
CA ILE A 29 -11.89 -1.23 4.35
C ILE A 29 -10.50 -0.86 3.83
N SER A 30 -9.44 -1.04 4.62
CA SER A 30 -8.07 -0.77 4.15
C SER A 30 -7.70 -1.63 2.96
N LEU A 31 -8.06 -2.93 2.97
CA LEU A 31 -7.80 -3.83 1.85
C LEU A 31 -8.54 -3.42 0.58
N LEU A 32 -9.79 -2.96 0.71
CA LEU A 32 -10.53 -2.39 -0.42
C LEU A 32 -9.85 -1.13 -0.95
N VAL A 33 -9.45 -0.21 -0.06
CA VAL A 33 -8.76 1.03 -0.45
C VAL A 33 -7.42 0.73 -1.14
N PHE A 34 -6.61 -0.19 -0.62
CA PHE A 34 -5.34 -0.59 -1.24
C PHE A 34 -5.53 -1.26 -2.58
N ARG A 35 -6.54 -2.13 -2.70
CA ARG A 35 -6.91 -2.72 -3.98
C ARG A 35 -7.19 -1.62 -5.00
N GLU A 36 -8.05 -0.66 -4.66
CA GLU A 36 -8.40 0.39 -5.61
C GLU A 36 -7.26 1.34 -5.91
N THR A 37 -6.38 1.61 -4.94
CA THR A 37 -5.26 2.56 -5.11
C THR A 37 -4.10 1.94 -5.89
N SER A 38 -3.83 0.66 -5.71
CA SER A 38 -2.59 0.03 -6.17
C SER A 38 -2.83 -1.18 -7.10
N GLU A 39 -3.79 -2.04 -6.80
CA GLU A 39 -4.03 -3.27 -7.57
C GLU A 39 -4.92 -3.03 -8.81
N THR A 40 -5.84 -2.08 -8.75
CA THR A 40 -6.69 -1.67 -9.87
C THR A 40 -5.90 -0.71 -10.77
N ALA A 41 -5.85 -1.00 -12.08
CA ALA A 41 -5.23 -0.09 -13.05
C ALA A 41 -6.05 1.21 -13.14
N ARG A 42 -5.48 2.31 -12.63
CA ARG A 42 -6.09 3.64 -12.60
C ARG A 42 -5.11 4.71 -13.12
N PRO A 43 -5.61 5.80 -13.72
CA PRO A 43 -4.77 6.93 -14.09
C PRO A 43 -4.20 7.61 -12.83
N LEU A 44 -3.00 8.18 -12.94
CA LEU A 44 -2.36 8.94 -11.86
C LEU A 44 -3.22 10.15 -11.42
N GLY A 45 -3.90 10.77 -12.39
CA GLY A 45 -4.57 12.07 -12.25
C GLY A 45 -3.57 13.23 -12.24
N SER A 46 -3.90 14.39 -12.83
CA SER A 46 -3.22 15.69 -12.60
C SER A 46 -3.93 16.88 -13.29
N MET A 47 -4.08 17.97 -12.50
CA MET A 47 -4.26 19.41 -12.81
C MET A 47 -5.07 19.86 -14.06
N SER A 48 -6.33 19.44 -14.22
CA SER A 48 -7.35 20.26 -14.93
C SER A 48 -8.78 19.70 -14.85
N SER A 49 -9.16 18.94 -13.81
CA SER A 49 -10.60 18.79 -13.56
C SER A 49 -11.11 20.10 -12.98
N SER A 50 -11.66 20.92 -13.88
CA SER A 50 -12.55 22.03 -13.60
C SER A 50 -13.38 21.75 -12.33
N GLY A 51 -13.42 22.71 -11.42
CA GLY A 51 -14.07 22.64 -10.11
C GLY A 51 -15.60 22.44 -10.11
N ASP A 52 -16.16 21.76 -11.10
CA ASP A 52 -17.47 21.15 -11.01
C ASP A 52 -17.29 19.73 -10.49
N ALA A 53 -17.46 19.59 -9.17
CA ALA A 53 -17.65 18.29 -8.54
C ALA A 53 -18.90 17.65 -9.17
N ASN A 54 -18.72 16.82 -10.19
CA ASN A 54 -19.81 16.11 -10.81
C ASN A 54 -20.41 15.17 -9.76
N THR A 55 -21.60 15.50 -9.27
CA THR A 55 -22.31 14.75 -8.23
C THR A 55 -22.65 13.30 -8.62
N GLU A 56 -22.41 12.94 -9.88
CA GLU A 56 -22.60 11.59 -10.45
C GLU A 56 -21.29 10.79 -10.58
N ALA A 57 -20.14 11.31 -10.12
CA ALA A 57 -18.86 10.59 -10.21
C ALA A 57 -18.94 9.23 -9.51
N THR A 58 -18.64 8.17 -10.26
CA THR A 58 -18.66 6.78 -9.79
C THR A 58 -17.29 6.37 -9.25
N MET A 59 -17.22 5.25 -8.53
CA MET A 59 -15.95 4.70 -8.02
C MET A 59 -14.94 4.37 -9.15
N GLY A 60 -15.41 4.18 -10.39
CA GLY A 60 -14.55 3.99 -11.56
C GLY A 60 -13.81 5.26 -11.99
N ASP A 61 -14.33 6.43 -11.64
CA ASP A 61 -13.81 7.73 -12.07
C ASP A 61 -12.69 8.27 -11.16
N LEU A 62 -12.46 7.62 -10.01
CA LEU A 62 -11.42 7.99 -9.06
C LEU A 62 -10.02 7.69 -9.61
N THR A 63 -9.13 8.68 -9.51
CA THR A 63 -7.72 8.57 -9.89
C THR A 63 -6.85 8.17 -8.70
N ILE A 64 -5.59 7.82 -8.95
CA ILE A 64 -4.62 7.57 -7.85
C ILE A 64 -4.44 8.84 -7.00
N SER A 65 -4.50 10.03 -7.59
CA SER A 65 -4.45 11.31 -6.84
C SER A 65 -5.61 11.47 -5.85
N ASP A 66 -6.77 10.87 -6.12
CA ASP A 66 -7.93 10.92 -5.22
C ASP A 66 -7.85 9.85 -4.13
N LEU A 67 -7.29 8.69 -4.46
CA LEU A 67 -7.28 7.50 -3.60
C LEU A 67 -6.06 7.41 -2.67
N LEU A 68 -4.88 7.83 -3.14
CA LEU A 68 -3.64 7.75 -2.35
C LEU A 68 -3.73 8.55 -1.03
N PRO A 69 -4.32 9.76 -0.98
CA PRO A 69 -4.55 10.45 0.29
C PRO A 69 -5.45 9.69 1.26
N VAL A 70 -6.38 8.86 0.75
CA VAL A 70 -7.28 8.02 1.57
C VAL A 70 -6.58 6.73 2.02
N ALA A 71 -5.69 6.17 1.20
CA ALA A 71 -4.88 5.00 1.55
C ALA A 71 -3.82 5.31 2.62
N TYR A 72 -3.25 6.51 2.57
CA TYR A 72 -2.14 6.90 3.44
C TYR A 72 -2.43 6.76 4.96
N PRO A 73 -3.57 7.22 5.50
CA PRO A 73 -3.91 7.02 6.91
C PRO A 73 -3.92 5.55 7.33
N TRP A 74 -4.37 4.63 6.46
CA TRP A 74 -4.37 3.20 6.77
C TRP A 74 -2.97 2.63 6.90
N ILE A 75 -2.06 3.03 6.01
CA ILE A 75 -0.64 2.67 6.09
C ILE A 75 -0.02 3.24 7.36
N ARG A 76 -0.28 4.53 7.64
CA ARG A 76 0.33 5.24 8.76
C ARG A 76 -0.17 4.75 10.11
N GLU A 77 -1.48 4.70 10.33
CA GLU A 77 -2.07 4.45 11.64
C GLU A 77 -2.33 2.95 11.88
N ALA A 78 -2.82 2.24 10.86
CA ALA A 78 -3.18 0.82 10.97
C ALA A 78 -2.14 -0.13 10.37
N GLY A 79 -1.03 0.36 9.82
CA GLY A 79 -0.06 -0.45 9.09
C GLY A 79 0.49 -1.62 9.89
N GLY A 80 0.84 -1.42 11.16
CA GLY A 80 1.31 -2.52 12.03
C GLY A 80 0.26 -3.62 12.22
N LYS A 81 -1.02 -3.24 12.37
CA LYS A 81 -2.12 -4.21 12.43
C LYS A 81 -2.29 -4.95 11.11
N ILE A 82 -2.17 -4.24 10.00
CA ILE A 82 -2.30 -4.82 8.67
C ILE A 82 -1.15 -5.81 8.37
N VAL A 83 0.08 -5.50 8.80
CA VAL A 83 1.22 -6.44 8.73
C VAL A 83 0.92 -7.70 9.56
N GLN A 84 0.42 -7.58 10.79
CA GLN A 84 0.03 -8.74 11.60
C GLN A 84 -1.04 -9.60 10.92
N LEU A 85 -2.03 -8.98 10.26
CA LEU A 85 -3.06 -9.70 9.50
C LEU A 85 -2.47 -10.42 8.29
N SER A 86 -1.44 -9.86 7.67
CA SER A 86 -0.73 -10.51 6.58
C SER A 86 -0.01 -11.78 7.04
N ASP A 87 0.62 -11.75 8.21
CA ASP A 87 1.36 -12.90 8.76
C ASP A 87 0.47 -14.11 9.06
N VAL A 88 -0.79 -13.86 9.40
CA VAL A 88 -1.80 -14.91 9.63
C VAL A 88 -2.62 -15.26 8.39
N PHE A 89 -2.22 -14.77 7.21
CA PHE A 89 -2.90 -14.99 5.93
C PHE A 89 -4.40 -14.67 6.01
N TRP A 90 -4.73 -13.51 6.59
CA TRP A 90 -6.10 -13.17 6.93
C TRP A 90 -7.04 -13.19 5.72
N ASN A 91 -8.09 -14.02 5.81
CA ASN A 91 -8.98 -14.34 4.70
C ASN A 91 -10.42 -13.85 4.87
N ASP A 92 -10.73 -13.10 5.94
CA ASP A 92 -12.03 -12.42 6.08
C ASP A 92 -12.08 -11.16 5.22
N CYS A 93 -11.70 -11.27 3.95
CA CYS A 93 -11.82 -10.21 2.96
C CYS A 93 -13.09 -10.45 2.13
N PRO A 94 -13.86 -9.43 1.73
CA PRO A 94 -15.01 -9.64 0.85
C PRO A 94 -14.50 -10.23 -0.46
N GLY A 95 -14.79 -11.51 -0.70
CA GLY A 95 -14.50 -12.14 -1.99
C GLY A 95 -15.27 -11.38 -3.06
N THR A 96 -14.56 -10.73 -3.98
CA THR A 96 -15.18 -10.21 -5.20
C THR A 96 -14.59 -10.92 -6.39
N THR A 97 -15.42 -11.77 -6.98
CA THR A 97 -15.32 -12.33 -8.32
C THR A 97 -15.05 -11.20 -9.32
N GLY A 98 -13.79 -10.96 -9.61
CA GLY A 98 -13.35 -10.00 -10.61
C GLY A 98 -11.96 -10.44 -11.03
N GLU A 99 -11.84 -10.86 -12.30
CA GLU A 99 -10.60 -11.35 -12.88
C GLU A 99 -9.44 -10.45 -12.47
N TYR A 100 -8.55 -11.01 -11.65
CA TYR A 100 -7.31 -10.40 -11.27
C TYR A 100 -6.50 -10.23 -12.56
N ARG A 101 -6.50 -9.02 -13.13
CA ARG A 101 -5.61 -8.70 -14.22
C ARG A 101 -4.22 -8.59 -13.62
N VAL A 102 -3.51 -9.71 -13.63
CA VAL A 102 -2.11 -9.83 -13.21
C VAL A 102 -1.34 -8.69 -13.85
N THR A 103 -1.02 -7.66 -13.07
CA THR A 103 -0.10 -6.61 -13.48
C THR A 103 1.31 -7.22 -13.52
N SER A 104 2.23 -6.69 -14.32
CA SER A 104 3.58 -7.26 -14.43
C SER A 104 4.29 -7.41 -13.07
N ALA A 105 4.05 -6.48 -12.13
CA ALA A 105 4.55 -6.54 -10.76
C ALA A 105 4.03 -7.75 -9.95
N ALA A 106 2.82 -8.23 -10.25
CA ALA A 106 2.25 -9.43 -9.65
C ALA A 106 2.84 -10.71 -10.23
N SER A 107 3.22 -10.67 -11.52
CA SER A 107 3.89 -11.80 -12.18
C SER A 107 5.29 -12.05 -11.64
N GLU A 108 5.98 -11.00 -11.18
CA GLU A 108 7.32 -11.07 -10.60
C GLU A 108 7.32 -11.59 -9.15
N LEU A 109 6.20 -11.44 -8.43
CA LEU A 109 6.01 -11.93 -7.05
C LEU A 109 5.46 -13.37 -6.98
N GLY A 110 5.35 -14.07 -8.11
CA GLY A 110 5.02 -15.49 -8.19
C GLY A 110 3.54 -15.86 -7.94
N HIS A 111 3.23 -17.14 -8.14
CA HIS A 111 1.90 -17.80 -8.16
C HIS A 111 0.97 -17.56 -6.95
N GLY A 112 1.39 -16.83 -5.91
CA GLY A 112 0.65 -16.65 -4.65
C GLY A 112 -0.47 -15.60 -4.68
N LEU A 113 -0.42 -14.61 -5.58
CA LEU A 113 -1.49 -13.60 -5.68
C LEU A 113 -2.76 -14.14 -6.35
N SER A 114 -2.64 -15.15 -7.21
CA SER A 114 -3.74 -15.63 -8.07
C SER A 114 -4.75 -16.55 -7.35
N SER A 115 -4.50 -16.98 -6.12
CA SER A 115 -5.36 -17.95 -5.40
C SER A 115 -5.73 -17.57 -3.96
N SER A 116 -5.21 -16.47 -3.43
CA SER A 116 -5.50 -16.01 -2.08
C SER A 116 -6.55 -14.89 -2.12
N SER A 117 -7.79 -15.19 -1.75
CA SER A 117 -8.78 -14.17 -1.42
C SER A 117 -8.40 -13.35 -0.18
N GLY A 118 -7.36 -13.75 0.55
CA GLY A 118 -6.86 -13.11 1.76
C GLY A 118 -5.74 -12.09 1.54
N PHE A 119 -5.35 -11.46 2.64
CA PHE A 119 -4.18 -10.61 2.76
C PHE A 119 -3.00 -11.44 3.29
N SER A 120 -1.91 -11.45 2.54
CA SER A 120 -0.71 -12.25 2.80
C SER A 120 0.54 -11.38 2.77
N PRO A 121 1.70 -11.87 3.24
CA PRO A 121 2.93 -11.09 3.22
C PRO A 121 3.32 -10.67 1.79
N ASN A 122 3.12 -11.57 0.82
CA ASN A 122 3.32 -11.28 -0.60
C ASN A 122 2.42 -10.17 -1.14
N ARG A 123 1.19 -10.05 -0.61
CA ARG A 123 0.29 -8.96 -1.00
C ARG A 123 0.77 -7.62 -0.44
N TRP A 124 1.32 -7.59 0.77
CA TRP A 124 1.99 -6.39 1.29
C TRP A 124 3.20 -6.00 0.43
N MET A 125 4.05 -6.98 0.09
CA MET A 125 5.18 -6.78 -0.83
C MET A 125 4.75 -6.22 -2.18
N TYR A 126 3.66 -6.75 -2.75
CA TYR A 126 3.08 -6.23 -3.98
C TYR A 126 2.67 -4.76 -3.86
N LEU A 127 1.98 -4.37 -2.77
CA LEU A 127 1.57 -2.99 -2.54
C LEU A 127 2.77 -2.05 -2.46
N LEU A 128 3.83 -2.48 -1.76
CA LEU A 128 5.08 -1.73 -1.62
C LEU A 128 5.73 -1.47 -2.98
N LYS A 129 5.93 -2.53 -3.78
CA LYS A 129 6.50 -2.43 -5.13
C LYS A 129 5.65 -1.58 -6.06
N ARG A 130 4.33 -1.70 -5.97
CA ARG A 130 3.42 -0.92 -6.80
C ARG A 130 3.46 0.57 -6.44
N LEU A 131 3.55 0.91 -5.15
CA LEU A 131 3.71 2.31 -4.72
C LEU A 131 5.03 2.91 -5.18
N ASP A 132 6.13 2.14 -5.19
CA ASP A 132 7.41 2.58 -5.77
C ASP A 132 7.25 2.90 -7.27
N GLY A 133 6.58 2.01 -8.01
CA GLY A 133 6.23 2.25 -9.41
C GLY A 133 5.37 3.51 -9.61
N ILE A 134 4.32 3.69 -8.79
CA ILE A 134 3.44 4.88 -8.83
C ILE A 134 4.25 6.16 -8.55
N ALA A 135 5.17 6.13 -7.59
CA ALA A 135 6.02 7.28 -7.28
C ALA A 135 6.88 7.68 -8.49
N GLU A 136 7.44 6.70 -9.19
CA GLU A 136 8.22 6.94 -10.40
C GLU A 136 7.39 7.42 -11.59
N GLU A 137 6.24 6.79 -11.82
CA GLU A 137 5.27 7.22 -12.83
C GLU A 137 4.83 8.67 -12.58
N ALA A 138 4.56 9.05 -11.32
CA ALA A 138 4.18 10.41 -10.94
C ALA A 138 5.30 11.43 -11.10
N LYS A 139 6.54 11.07 -10.75
CA LYS A 139 7.73 11.93 -10.98
C LYS A 139 7.92 12.19 -12.48
N GLN A 140 7.79 11.17 -13.32
CA GLN A 140 7.92 11.30 -14.77
C GLN A 140 6.78 12.14 -15.37
N ALA A 141 5.57 11.99 -14.87
CA ALA A 141 4.38 12.73 -15.33
C ALA A 141 4.21 14.13 -14.70
N GLY A 142 5.07 14.52 -13.76
CA GLY A 142 5.00 15.83 -13.08
C GLY A 142 3.80 15.99 -12.14
N VAL A 143 3.26 14.89 -11.60
CA VAL A 143 2.12 14.89 -10.67
C VAL A 143 2.63 15.03 -9.24
N SER A 144 2.81 16.27 -8.77
CA SER A 144 3.46 16.55 -7.47
C SER A 144 2.77 15.90 -6.28
N SER A 145 1.43 15.94 -6.22
CA SER A 145 0.65 15.37 -5.12
C SER A 145 0.93 13.88 -4.90
N VAL A 146 1.04 13.10 -5.98
CA VAL A 146 1.35 11.66 -5.92
C VAL A 146 2.85 11.43 -5.75
N ALA A 147 3.69 12.21 -6.42
CA ALA A 147 5.15 12.10 -6.36
C ALA A 147 5.71 12.40 -4.96
N GLU A 148 5.05 13.25 -4.17
CA GLU A 148 5.39 13.53 -2.77
C GLU A 148 4.80 12.48 -1.83
N LYS A 149 3.53 12.09 -2.05
CA LYS A 149 2.80 11.25 -1.08
C LYS A 149 3.16 9.77 -1.13
N ALA A 150 3.49 9.24 -2.31
CA ALA A 150 3.81 7.82 -2.46
C ALA A 150 5.11 7.44 -1.75
N PRO A 151 6.23 8.20 -1.85
CA PRO A 151 7.43 7.96 -1.05
C PRO A 151 7.18 7.99 0.46
N GLU A 152 6.40 8.94 0.97
CA GLU A 152 6.07 8.96 2.41
C GLU A 152 5.32 7.68 2.83
N ALA A 153 4.38 7.22 2.00
CA ALA A 153 3.64 5.99 2.27
C ALA A 153 4.59 4.77 2.30
N ILE A 154 5.55 4.71 1.38
CA ILE A 154 6.60 3.67 1.34
C ILE A 154 7.42 3.69 2.64
N ASP A 155 7.90 4.87 3.07
CA ASP A 155 8.69 5.00 4.31
C ASP A 155 7.92 4.49 5.54
N PHE A 156 6.61 4.79 5.63
CA PHE A 156 5.76 4.22 6.68
C PHE A 156 5.61 2.70 6.54
N MET A 157 5.35 2.18 5.34
CA MET A 157 5.23 0.73 5.14
C MET A 157 6.49 0.00 5.58
N LEU A 158 7.66 0.51 5.20
CA LEU A 158 8.96 0.00 5.59
C LEU A 158 9.14 0.01 7.11
N SER A 159 8.88 1.16 7.75
CA SER A 159 8.97 1.30 9.22
C SER A 159 8.10 0.26 9.95
N ARG A 160 6.88 -0.02 9.46
CA ARG A 160 5.98 -1.02 10.08
C ARG A 160 6.50 -2.45 9.97
N VAL A 161 7.17 -2.77 8.87
CA VAL A 161 7.80 -4.07 8.66
C VAL A 161 9.03 -4.21 9.58
N GLU A 162 9.83 -3.16 9.75
CA GLU A 162 10.98 -3.20 10.68
C GLU A 162 10.53 -3.35 12.14
N GLU A 163 9.48 -2.64 12.56
CA GLU A 163 8.95 -2.72 13.93
C GLU A 163 8.47 -4.12 14.32
N THR A 164 8.19 -4.99 13.35
CA THR A 164 7.57 -6.31 13.56
C THR A 164 8.47 -7.43 13.03
N ASP A 165 8.82 -8.43 13.84
CA ASP A 165 9.45 -9.68 13.33
C ASP A 165 8.42 -10.49 12.51
N SER A 166 8.13 -9.98 11.32
CA SER A 166 7.02 -10.39 10.46
C SER A 166 7.50 -11.33 9.35
N LEU A 167 6.57 -12.10 8.77
CA LEU A 167 6.86 -12.84 7.54
C LEU A 167 7.14 -11.86 6.38
N VAL A 168 6.53 -10.68 6.41
CA VAL A 168 6.82 -9.60 5.46
C VAL A 168 8.29 -9.21 5.47
N LEU A 169 8.91 -9.08 6.66
CA LEU A 169 10.33 -8.75 6.78
C LEU A 169 11.20 -9.82 6.10
N LYS A 170 10.89 -11.09 6.31
CA LYS A 170 11.62 -12.22 5.71
C LYS A 170 11.49 -12.24 4.18
N GLU A 171 10.28 -12.01 3.66
CA GLU A 171 10.05 -11.89 2.22
C GLU A 171 10.80 -10.67 1.63
N PHE A 172 10.86 -9.56 2.36
CA PHE A 172 11.57 -8.36 1.95
C PHE A 172 13.09 -8.53 1.92
N GLU A 173 13.66 -9.16 2.95
CA GLU A 173 15.08 -9.49 3.01
C GLU A 173 15.48 -10.48 1.90
N ALA A 174 14.61 -11.45 1.59
CA ALA A 174 14.82 -12.43 0.53
C ALA A 174 14.59 -11.88 -0.90
N ALA A 175 13.92 -10.75 -1.06
CA ALA A 175 13.67 -10.13 -2.35
C ALA A 175 14.98 -9.65 -3.01
N ALA A 176 14.97 -9.46 -4.34
CA ALA A 176 16.12 -8.91 -5.06
C ALA A 176 16.51 -7.50 -4.55
N ASP A 177 17.77 -7.10 -4.73
CA ASP A 177 18.25 -5.81 -4.20
C ASP A 177 17.63 -4.60 -4.91
N ASP A 178 17.14 -4.79 -6.12
CA ASP A 178 16.43 -3.81 -6.93
C ASP A 178 14.89 -3.88 -6.76
N PHE A 179 14.39 -4.59 -5.74
CA PHE A 179 12.95 -4.78 -5.53
C PHE A 179 12.16 -3.46 -5.44
N ILE A 180 12.74 -2.47 -4.76
CA ILE A 180 12.34 -1.06 -4.77
C ILE A 180 13.60 -0.22 -4.96
N LYS A 181 13.47 0.97 -5.55
CA LYS A 181 14.63 1.83 -5.87
C LYS A 181 15.54 2.15 -4.70
N ASP A 182 15.02 2.16 -3.48
CA ASP A 182 15.76 2.53 -2.27
C ASP A 182 15.67 1.45 -1.18
N LYS A 183 15.93 0.19 -1.57
CA LYS A 183 15.95 -0.93 -0.61
C LYS A 183 17.00 -0.71 0.50
N THR A 184 18.07 0.03 0.22
CA THR A 184 19.14 0.32 1.19
C THR A 184 18.69 1.24 2.33
N ARG A 185 17.65 2.06 2.15
CA ARG A 185 17.02 2.83 3.25
C ARG A 185 16.42 1.96 4.36
N PHE A 186 16.00 0.75 4.03
CA PHE A 186 15.40 -0.22 4.95
C PHE A 186 16.44 -0.93 5.84
N SER A 187 17.71 -0.94 5.44
CA SER A 187 18.72 -1.79 6.06
C SER A 187 19.42 -1.10 7.25
N VAL A 188 18.65 -0.59 8.21
CA VAL A 188 19.22 -0.01 9.44
C VAL A 188 19.51 -1.08 10.51
N ARG A 189 19.00 -2.32 10.34
CA ARG A 189 19.28 -3.44 11.26
C ARG A 189 20.59 -4.21 11.02
N HIS A 190 21.32 -3.91 9.94
CA HIS A 190 22.65 -4.47 9.72
C HIS A 190 23.68 -3.38 9.47
N PRO A 191 24.24 -2.73 10.53
CA PRO A 191 25.55 -2.14 10.39
C PRO A 191 26.49 -3.26 9.97
N SER A 192 27.05 -3.14 8.77
CA SER A 192 28.03 -4.04 8.18
C SER A 192 29.03 -4.53 9.23
N SER A 193 28.86 -5.77 9.68
CA SER A 193 29.85 -6.51 10.45
C SER A 193 30.91 -7.05 9.50
N LEU A 194 31.72 -6.16 8.92
CA LEU A 194 32.96 -6.43 8.17
C LEU A 194 33.78 -5.12 8.23
N ASN A 195 34.91 -4.95 8.90
CA ASN A 195 35.89 -5.88 9.46
C ASN A 195 36.60 -5.21 10.65
N GLU A 196 36.53 -5.81 11.84
CA GLU A 196 37.74 -5.96 12.66
C GLU A 196 38.38 -7.25 12.19
N ASP A 197 39.59 -7.17 11.63
CA ASP A 197 40.67 -8.15 11.85
C ASP A 197 41.94 -7.74 11.09
N SER A 198 42.96 -7.41 11.90
CA SER A 198 44.43 -7.41 11.66
C SER A 198 45.05 -6.41 10.67
#